data_AF-A0A6I8V6B0-F1
#
_entry.id   AF-A0A6I8V6B0-F1
#
_cell.length_a   1.000
_cell.length_b   1.000
_cell.length_c   1.000
_cell.angle_alpha   90.00
_cell.angle_beta   90.00
_cell.angle_gamma   90.00
#
_symmetry.space_group_name_H-M   'P 1'
#
loop_
_entity.id
_entity.type
_entity.pdbx_description
1 polymer ?
#
loop_
_entity_poly.entity_id
_entity_poly.type
_entity_poly.pdbx_seq_one_letter_code
_entity_poly.pdbx_strand_id
1 'polypeptide(L)'
;MNRMVGRLYGTTAFRQIGFQLVTKRRMIRLSLFLLLPALVVVMEMSDVLVHDAIPDPDRDKYIWNPFPGFCGPNATMVRCGGVCPETCLFKSLSCPTHCGVPCQCKPGYVFEVSLLLCILRSDCSPHNKQQKVASHRVFQ
;
A
#
# COMPACT_ATOMS: atom_id res chain seq x y z
N MET A 1 -48.14 -1.89 26.83
CA MET A 1 -49.12 -0.90 26.33
C MET A 1 -48.40 0.23 25.64
N ASN A 2 -48.50 0.33 24.31
CA ASN A 2 -48.88 1.53 23.55
C ASN A 2 -48.55 1.33 22.07
N ARG A 3 -49.62 1.29 21.27
CA ARG A 3 -49.64 1.40 19.80
C ARG A 3 -49.66 2.88 19.42
N MET A 4 -49.00 3.26 18.32
CA MET A 4 -49.49 4.05 17.17
C MET A 4 -48.40 3.91 16.07
N VAL A 5 -48.53 3.08 15.02
CA VAL A 5 -49.39 3.11 13.81
C VAL A 5 -48.97 4.17 12.76
N GLY A 6 -48.51 3.66 11.60
CA GLY A 6 -48.64 4.27 10.27
C GLY A 6 -47.31 4.59 9.58
N ARG A 7 -47.09 4.39 8.27
CA ARG A 7 -47.88 3.78 7.19
C ARG A 7 -46.97 3.70 5.94
N LEU A 8 -46.80 2.49 5.40
CA LEU A 8 -46.89 2.10 3.98
C LEU A 8 -46.05 2.75 2.83
N TYR A 9 -45.42 1.82 2.07
CA TYR A 9 -45.26 1.70 0.60
C TYR A 9 -44.23 2.52 -0.22
N GLY A 10 -43.54 1.80 -1.12
CA GLY A 10 -43.12 2.26 -2.46
C GLY A 10 -41.60 2.45 -2.62
N THR A 11 -40.85 1.47 -3.15
CA THR A 11 -40.45 1.28 -4.57
C THR A 11 -39.56 2.38 -5.19
N THR A 12 -38.47 1.90 -5.81
CA THR A 12 -37.74 2.45 -6.97
C THR A 12 -36.92 3.75 -6.84
N ALA A 13 -35.60 3.52 -6.95
CA ALA A 13 -34.73 4.06 -8.01
C ALA A 13 -34.19 5.50 -7.94
N PHE A 14 -32.96 5.61 -8.43
CA PHE A 14 -32.19 6.79 -8.83
C PHE A 14 -31.75 7.76 -7.72
N ARG A 15 -30.56 7.45 -7.19
CA ARG A 15 -29.71 8.39 -6.44
C ARG A 15 -29.14 9.44 -7.41
N GLN A 16 -29.88 10.52 -7.65
CA GLN A 16 -29.31 11.76 -8.19
C GLN A 16 -28.53 12.46 -7.07
N ILE A 17 -27.20 12.43 -7.14
CA ILE A 17 -26.35 13.36 -6.38
C ILE A 17 -25.51 14.10 -7.42
N GLY A 18 -25.73 15.41 -7.47
CA GLY A 18 -25.32 16.28 -8.55
C GLY A 18 -23.81 16.37 -8.74
N PHE A 19 -23.39 16.16 -10.01
CA PHE A 19 -22.15 16.69 -10.53
C PHE A 19 -22.22 18.22 -10.52
N GLN A 20 -21.55 18.88 -9.57
CA GLN A 20 -21.23 20.30 -9.71
C GLN A 20 -20.06 20.44 -10.69
N LEU A 21 -20.38 20.50 -11.98
CA LEU A 21 -19.46 20.93 -13.02
C LEU A 21 -19.24 22.44 -12.86
N VAL A 22 -18.18 22.85 -12.15
CA VAL A 22 -17.78 24.27 -12.11
C VAL A 22 -17.04 24.60 -13.41
N THR A 23 -17.79 24.71 -14.52
CA THR A 23 -17.25 25.28 -15.77
C THR A 23 -17.27 26.80 -15.67
N LYS A 24 -16.16 27.39 -15.24
CA LYS A 24 -15.98 28.85 -15.23
C LYS A 24 -15.76 29.32 -16.68
N ARG A 25 -16.86 29.62 -17.39
CA ARG A 25 -16.80 30.40 -18.65
C ARG A 25 -16.26 31.79 -18.34
N ARG A 26 -15.07 32.13 -18.82
CA ARG A 26 -14.67 33.53 -19.00
C ARG A 26 -14.35 33.73 -20.48
N MET A 27 -15.21 34.51 -21.14
CA MET A 27 -14.97 35.06 -22.47
C MET A 27 -13.63 35.79 -22.49
N ILE A 28 -12.69 35.28 -23.28
CA ILE A 28 -11.45 35.97 -23.59
C ILE A 28 -11.81 37.00 -24.65
N ARG A 29 -11.99 38.26 -24.24
CA ARG A 29 -11.98 39.40 -25.18
C ARG A 29 -10.56 39.51 -25.73
N LEU A 30 -10.41 39.15 -27.00
CA LEU A 30 -9.18 39.26 -27.78
C LEU A 30 -8.94 40.75 -28.07
N SER A 31 -8.37 41.49 -27.14
CA SER A 31 -7.87 42.84 -27.40
C SER A 31 -6.67 43.14 -26.52
N LEU A 32 -5.51 43.14 -27.18
CA LEU A 32 -4.41 44.07 -26.97
C LEU A 32 -3.83 44.15 -25.54
N PHE A 33 -3.02 43.16 -25.17
CA PHE A 33 -2.01 43.31 -24.11
C PHE A 33 -0.61 43.21 -24.73
N LEU A 34 -0.24 44.27 -25.45
CA LEU A 34 1.15 44.61 -25.71
C LEU A 34 1.68 45.34 -24.47
N LEU A 35 2.87 44.93 -24.01
CA LEU A 35 3.73 45.57 -23.00
C LEU A 35 3.39 45.29 -21.53
N LEU A 36 4.07 44.28 -20.97
CA LEU A 36 4.68 44.34 -19.63
C LEU A 36 5.79 43.28 -19.56
N PRO A 37 7.07 43.67 -19.72
CA PRO A 37 8.19 42.77 -19.51
C PRO A 37 8.39 42.56 -18.01
N ALA A 38 8.89 41.39 -17.64
CA ALA A 38 9.35 41.03 -16.30
C ALA A 38 8.28 40.93 -15.20
N LEU A 39 7.44 39.90 -15.26
CA LEU A 39 6.98 39.23 -14.03
C LEU A 39 6.50 37.81 -14.36
N VAL A 40 7.36 37.01 -15.00
CA VAL A 40 7.20 35.56 -14.97
C VAL A 40 7.68 35.11 -13.59
N VAL A 41 6.90 35.41 -12.55
CA VAL A 41 7.03 34.74 -11.26
C VAL A 41 6.47 33.36 -11.53
N VAL A 42 7.38 32.41 -11.80
CA VAL A 42 7.05 31.00 -11.87
C VAL A 42 6.49 30.65 -10.49
N MET A 43 5.16 30.53 -10.41
CA MET A 43 4.53 29.95 -9.24
C MET A 43 4.92 28.47 -9.26
N GLU A 44 5.98 28.09 -8.54
CA GLU A 44 6.19 26.70 -8.16
C GLU A 44 5.07 26.31 -7.20
N MET A 45 3.94 25.91 -7.78
CA MET A 45 3.00 25.05 -7.09
C MET A 45 3.69 23.68 -7.03
N SER A 46 4.20 23.30 -5.87
CA SER A 46 4.52 21.90 -5.62
C SER A 46 3.19 21.16 -5.65
N ASP A 47 2.83 20.59 -6.79
CA ASP A 47 1.68 19.71 -6.90
C ASP A 47 1.94 18.50 -5.98
N VAL A 48 1.44 18.55 -4.76
CA VAL A 48 1.33 17.36 -3.90
C VAL A 48 0.29 16.48 -4.56
N LEU A 49 0.75 15.52 -5.37
CA LEU A 49 -0.07 14.44 -5.92
C LEU A 49 -0.65 13.65 -4.75
N VAL A 50 -1.86 14.02 -4.30
CA VAL A 50 -2.65 13.18 -3.41
C VAL A 50 -3.14 12.01 -4.26
N HIS A 51 -2.61 10.82 -3.98
CA HIS A 51 -3.13 9.60 -4.59
C HIS A 51 -4.50 9.29 -3.98
N ASP A 52 -5.55 9.48 -4.76
CA ASP A 52 -6.95 9.15 -4.40
C ASP A 52 -7.21 7.63 -4.31
N ALA A 53 -6.21 6.80 -4.63
CA ALA A 53 -6.25 5.35 -4.45
C ALA A 53 -5.12 4.92 -3.50
N ILE A 54 -5.45 3.99 -2.59
CA ILE A 54 -4.44 3.34 -1.74
C ILE A 54 -3.38 2.72 -2.67
N PRO A 55 -2.11 3.15 -2.61
CA PRO A 55 -1.08 2.73 -3.56
C PRO A 55 -0.74 1.22 -3.49
N ASP A 56 -1.21 0.55 -2.44
CA ASP A 56 -1.09 -0.90 -2.24
C ASP A 56 -2.36 -1.40 -1.52
N PRO A 57 -3.43 -1.77 -2.25
CA PRO A 57 -4.70 -2.19 -1.64
C PRO A 57 -4.57 -3.50 -0.85
N ASP A 58 -3.48 -4.26 -1.03
CA ASP A 58 -3.21 -5.50 -0.31
C ASP A 58 -2.34 -5.29 0.94
N ARG A 59 -2.09 -4.03 1.32
CA ARG A 59 -1.25 -3.64 2.47
C ARG A 59 -1.61 -4.39 3.76
N ASP A 60 -2.90 -4.62 3.98
CA ASP A 60 -3.44 -5.23 5.20
C ASP A 60 -3.05 -6.71 5.37
N LYS A 61 -2.56 -7.35 4.30
CA LYS A 61 -2.07 -8.73 4.31
C LYS A 61 -0.65 -8.84 4.88
N TYR A 62 0.12 -7.76 4.92
CA TYR A 62 1.53 -7.79 5.28
C TYR A 62 1.75 -7.67 6.79
N ILE A 63 2.83 -8.28 7.26
CA ILE A 63 3.24 -8.23 8.66
C ILE A 63 4.01 -6.94 8.92
N TRP A 64 3.50 -6.13 9.86
CA TRP A 64 4.13 -4.89 10.32
C TRP A 64 5.18 -5.21 11.39
N ASN A 65 6.47 -5.02 11.05
CA ASN A 65 7.66 -5.31 11.87
C ASN A 65 7.52 -6.42 12.95
N PRO A 66 7.66 -7.71 12.57
CA PRO A 66 7.50 -8.82 13.52
C PRO A 66 8.70 -9.03 14.44
N PHE A 67 9.83 -8.36 14.19
CA PHE A 67 11.07 -8.66 14.89
C PHE A 67 11.14 -7.93 16.24
N PRO A 68 11.35 -8.64 17.37
CA PRO A 68 11.55 -8.01 18.66
C PRO A 68 12.92 -7.34 18.75
N GLY A 69 12.96 -6.09 19.23
CA GLY A 69 14.21 -5.34 19.49
C GLY A 69 15.12 -5.21 18.27
N PHE A 70 16.39 -5.61 18.39
CA PHE A 70 17.40 -5.57 17.32
C PHE A 70 17.35 -6.82 16.42
N CYS A 71 16.24 -7.01 15.72
CA CYS A 71 16.01 -8.11 14.76
C CYS A 71 15.85 -9.53 15.33
N GLY A 72 15.65 -9.71 16.63
CA GLY A 72 15.42 -11.04 17.22
C GLY A 72 16.53 -12.08 16.92
N PRO A 73 16.31 -13.36 17.26
CA PRO A 73 17.27 -14.42 16.95
C PRO A 73 17.31 -14.71 15.45
N ASN A 74 18.50 -15.08 14.95
CA ASN A 74 18.74 -15.55 13.59
C ASN A 74 18.43 -14.58 12.43
N ALA A 75 18.20 -13.31 12.73
CA ALA A 75 18.20 -12.24 11.74
C ALA A 75 19.33 -11.25 12.04
N THR A 76 19.55 -10.32 11.11
CA THR A 76 20.53 -9.24 11.23
C THR A 76 19.90 -7.93 10.82
N MET A 77 20.37 -6.84 11.43
CA MET A 77 19.93 -5.49 11.11
C MET A 77 20.56 -5.05 9.80
N VAL A 78 19.74 -4.59 8.88
CA VAL A 78 20.14 -4.09 7.57
C VAL A 78 19.50 -2.74 7.31
N ARG A 79 20.13 -1.89 6.49
CA ARG A 79 19.55 -0.59 6.14
C ARG A 79 18.22 -0.70 5.39
N CYS A 80 18.08 -1.74 4.58
CA CYS A 80 16.89 -2.01 3.77
C CYS A 80 16.69 -3.54 3.74
N GLY A 81 15.79 -4.06 4.57
CA GLY A 81 15.33 -5.44 4.46
C GLY A 81 14.28 -5.52 3.36
N GLY A 82 14.39 -6.50 2.47
CA GLY A 82 13.41 -6.67 1.40
C GLY A 82 12.03 -7.07 1.91
N VAL A 83 10.98 -6.78 1.15
CA VAL A 83 9.58 -7.12 1.49
C VAL A 83 9.20 -8.59 1.25
N CYS A 84 10.02 -9.34 0.51
CA CYS A 84 9.78 -10.76 0.17
C CYS A 84 10.85 -11.66 0.82
N PRO A 85 10.77 -11.94 2.13
CA PRO A 85 11.62 -12.96 2.72
C PRO A 85 11.31 -14.32 2.08
N GLU A 86 12.29 -15.20 2.06
CA GLU A 86 12.02 -16.61 1.81
C GLU A 86 11.36 -17.22 3.06
N THR A 87 10.28 -17.97 2.86
CA THR A 87 9.54 -18.65 3.94
C THR A 87 9.60 -20.17 3.74
N CYS A 88 9.18 -20.95 4.73
CA CYS A 88 9.10 -22.41 4.57
C CYS A 88 8.16 -22.83 3.42
N LEU A 89 7.12 -22.04 3.14
CA LEU A 89 6.11 -22.35 2.13
C LEU A 89 6.44 -21.74 0.76
N PHE A 90 7.08 -20.58 0.71
CA PHE A 90 7.24 -19.82 -0.53
C PHE A 90 8.64 -19.27 -0.73
N LYS A 91 9.12 -19.37 -1.96
CA LYS A 91 10.32 -18.70 -2.44
C LYS A 91 9.98 -17.82 -3.64
N SER A 92 10.16 -16.52 -3.48
CA SER A 92 9.98 -15.55 -4.57
C SER A 92 11.08 -15.70 -5.62
N LEU A 93 10.71 -15.73 -6.90
CA LEU A 93 11.65 -15.67 -8.03
C LEU A 93 12.06 -14.23 -8.34
N SER A 94 11.16 -13.29 -8.09
CA SER A 94 11.37 -11.86 -8.21
C SER A 94 10.78 -11.13 -7.00
N CYS A 95 11.48 -10.12 -6.50
CA CYS A 95 10.96 -9.25 -5.46
C CYS A 95 11.16 -7.80 -5.90
N PRO A 96 10.13 -6.95 -5.76
CA PRO A 96 10.28 -5.53 -6.01
C PRO A 96 11.23 -4.90 -4.98
N THR A 97 11.90 -3.81 -5.37
CA THR A 97 12.97 -3.16 -4.60
C THR A 97 12.45 -2.24 -3.51
N HIS A 98 11.39 -2.63 -2.80
CA HIS A 98 10.91 -1.89 -1.64
C HIS A 98 11.64 -2.35 -0.39
N CYS A 99 11.99 -1.39 0.45
CA CYS A 99 12.45 -1.65 1.80
C CYS A 99 11.23 -1.87 2.68
N GLY A 100 11.16 -3.05 3.30
CA GLY A 100 10.25 -3.28 4.40
C GLY A 100 10.97 -3.08 5.73
N VAL A 101 10.80 -4.06 6.61
CA VAL A 101 11.40 -4.05 7.96
C VAL A 101 12.94 -4.03 7.89
N PRO A 102 13.65 -3.33 8.79
CA PRO A 102 15.11 -3.20 8.76
C PRO A 102 15.85 -4.46 9.27
N CYS A 103 15.31 -5.64 8.98
CA CYS A 103 15.77 -6.92 9.44
C CYS A 103 15.74 -7.95 8.31
N GLN A 104 16.76 -8.80 8.25
CA GLN A 104 16.86 -9.88 7.27
C GLN A 104 17.34 -11.17 7.94
N CYS A 105 16.70 -12.30 7.64
CA CYS A 105 17.17 -13.59 8.13
C CYS A 105 18.62 -13.85 7.70
N LYS A 106 19.42 -14.42 8.60
CA LYS A 106 20.81 -14.80 8.31
C LYS A 106 20.87 -15.88 7.22
N PRO A 107 22.01 -16.06 6.53
CA PRO A 107 22.16 -17.13 5.55
C PRO A 107 21.82 -18.51 6.14
N GLY A 108 21.04 -19.30 5.41
CA GLY A 108 20.55 -20.63 5.86
C GLY A 108 19.23 -20.60 6.64
N TYR A 109 18.77 -19.42 7.05
CA TYR A 109 17.50 -19.24 7.76
C TYR A 109 16.40 -18.71 6.83
N VAL A 110 15.16 -19.09 7.13
CA VAL A 110 13.94 -18.64 6.44
C VAL A 110 12.94 -18.08 7.46
N PHE A 111 12.09 -17.16 7.03
CA PHE A 111 11.09 -16.56 7.91
C PHE A 111 9.88 -17.48 8.04
N GLU A 112 9.53 -17.88 9.26
CA GLU A 112 8.34 -18.67 9.55
C GLU A 112 7.21 -17.75 10.00
N VAL A 113 6.18 -17.62 9.15
CA VAL A 113 5.08 -16.67 9.33
C VAL A 113 4.28 -16.97 10.60
N SER A 114 4.08 -18.24 10.92
CA SER A 114 3.32 -18.62 12.12
C SER A 114 4.06 -18.35 13.44
N LEU A 115 5.40 -18.31 13.40
CA LEU A 115 6.24 -18.08 14.58
C LEU A 115 6.78 -16.65 14.67
N LEU A 116 6.67 -15.88 13.60
CA LEU A 116 7.20 -14.51 13.48
C LEU A 116 8.71 -14.41 13.74
N LEU A 117 9.48 -15.43 13.33
CA LEU A 117 10.93 -15.50 13.55
C LEU A 117 11.65 -16.27 12.43
N CYS A 118 12.97 -16.11 12.36
CA CYS A 118 13.82 -16.83 11.41
C CYS A 118 14.25 -18.20 11.99
N ILE A 119 13.89 -19.29 11.31
CA ILE A 119 14.28 -20.66 11.66
C ILE A 119 15.24 -21.24 10.62
N LEU A 120 15.99 -22.30 10.97
CA LEU A 120 16.78 -23.00 9.95
C LEU A 120 15.82 -23.56 8.90
N ARG A 121 16.25 -23.58 7.64
CA ARG A 121 15.49 -24.22 6.57
C ARG A 121 15.18 -25.70 6.85
N SER A 122 16.08 -26.40 7.55
CA SER A 122 15.88 -27.80 7.96
C SER A 122 14.76 -27.99 8.98
N ASP A 123 14.39 -26.92 9.69
CA ASP A 123 13.39 -26.96 10.76
C ASP A 123 11.97 -26.70 10.22
N CYS A 124 11.86 -26.37 8.92
CA CYS A 124 10.57 -26.34 8.24
C CYS A 124 9.89 -27.72 8.35
N SER A 125 8.57 -27.73 8.55
CA SER A 125 7.80 -28.97 8.61
C SER A 125 8.07 -29.86 7.38
N PRO A 126 8.33 -31.16 7.56
CA PRO A 126 8.63 -32.07 6.44
C PRO A 126 7.45 -32.23 5.47
N HIS A 127 6.23 -31.89 5.91
CA HIS A 127 5.04 -31.91 5.08
C HIS A 127 4.91 -30.68 4.17
N ASN A 128 5.67 -29.62 4.44
CA ASN A 128 5.62 -28.38 3.69
C ASN A 128 6.66 -28.42 2.56
N LYS A 129 6.20 -28.72 1.35
CA LYS A 129 7.02 -28.52 0.15
C LYS A 129 7.03 -27.04 -0.21
N GLN A 130 8.20 -26.41 -0.13
CA GLN A 130 8.36 -25.02 -0.54
C GLN A 130 8.03 -24.83 -2.02
N GLN A 131 7.12 -23.91 -2.33
CA GLN A 131 6.75 -23.54 -3.68
C GLN A 131 7.57 -22.34 -4.16
N LYS A 132 8.08 -22.40 -5.39
CA LYS A 132 8.67 -21.23 -6.07
C LYS A 132 7.56 -20.45 -6.76
N VAL A 133 7.42 -19.16 -6.43
CA VAL A 133 6.35 -18.28 -6.93
C VAL A 133 6.94 -17.00 -7.51
N ALA A 134 6.20 -16.31 -8.37
CA ALA A 134 6.68 -15.09 -9.03
C ALA A 134 7.12 -14.03 -8.00
N SER A 135 6.25 -13.70 -7.05
CA SER A 135 6.56 -12.85 -5.90
C SER A 135 5.65 -13.19 -4.72
N HIS A 136 6.20 -13.19 -3.52
CA HIS A 136 5.48 -13.40 -2.26
C HIS A 136 5.97 -12.37 -1.23
N ARG A 137 5.24 -11.26 -1.15
CA ARG A 137 5.48 -10.24 -0.11
C ARG A 137 4.92 -10.70 1.22
N VAL A 138 5.69 -10.46 2.27
CA VAL A 138 5.33 -10.77 3.65
C VAL A 138 5.41 -9.53 4.51
N PHE A 139 6.41 -8.67 4.27
CA PHE A 139 6.58 -7.43 5.02
C PHE A 139 6.02 -6.24 4.26
N GLN A 140 5.59 -5.25 5.03
CA GLN A 140 5.10 -3.96 4.55
C GLN A 140 6.26 -3.04 4.19
#